data_AF-A0A0N8T4Z2-F1
#
_entry.id   AF-A0A0N8T4Z2-F1
#
_cell.length_a   1.000
_cell.length_b   1.000
_cell.length_c   1.000
_cell.angle_alpha   90.00
_cell.angle_beta   90.00
_cell.angle_gamma   90.00
#
_symmetry.space_group_name_H-M   'P 1'
#
loop_
_entity.id
_entity.type
_entity.pdbx_description
1 polymer ?
#
loop_
_entity_poly.entity_id
_entity_poly.type
_entity_poly.pdbx_seq_one_letter_code
_entity_poly.pdbx_strand_id
1 'polypeptide(L)'
;YTNFVNLLDYAAIAVPSAFMSNGLPWGVTLFGRAFTDQYLLSLADAFQRQIALPLIGGDSPSLPAPSNAARNDMARLVVCGAHLDGLALNWQLIQRGARLLEVTYSSADYQLYALAGGPPFRPGMVRVAEHGVAIAVEVWELPSAELGSFLTGIPAPLGLGKVQLADGRWETGFICETSGLEGARDISHLGGWRAYLQQL
;
A
#
# COMPACT_ATOMS: atom_id res chain seq x y z
N TYR A 1 -13.91 -10.09 -27.17
CA TYR A 1 -13.19 -9.56 -25.98
C TYR A 1 -13.71 -10.11 -24.65
N THR A 2 -14.61 -11.10 -24.61
CA THR A 2 -15.38 -11.43 -23.39
C THR A 2 -15.24 -12.87 -22.89
N ASN A 3 -15.00 -13.85 -23.77
CA ASN A 3 -15.07 -15.28 -23.42
C ASN A 3 -14.08 -15.71 -22.32
N PHE A 4 -12.93 -15.04 -22.20
CA PHE A 4 -11.89 -15.41 -21.22
C PHE A 4 -12.18 -14.92 -19.80
N VAL A 5 -13.07 -13.93 -19.62
CA VAL A 5 -13.27 -13.24 -18.34
C VAL A 5 -13.72 -14.20 -17.25
N ASN A 6 -14.73 -15.02 -17.53
CA ASN A 6 -15.23 -16.02 -16.57
C ASN A 6 -14.24 -17.17 -16.37
N LEU A 7 -13.51 -17.56 -17.42
CA LEU A 7 -12.59 -18.70 -17.37
C LEU A 7 -11.35 -18.40 -16.51
N LEU A 8 -10.93 -17.12 -16.47
CA LEU A 8 -9.74 -16.65 -15.76
C LEU A 8 -10.07 -15.92 -14.44
N ASP A 9 -11.32 -16.00 -13.97
CA ASP A 9 -11.77 -15.40 -12.71
C ASP A 9 -11.51 -13.88 -12.64
N TYR A 10 -11.87 -13.17 -13.70
CA TYR A 10 -11.77 -11.71 -13.76
C TYR A 10 -13.10 -11.03 -13.45
N ALA A 11 -13.02 -9.87 -12.81
CA ALA A 11 -14.12 -8.90 -12.73
C ALA A 11 -14.07 -7.99 -13.97
N ALA A 12 -15.23 -7.57 -14.47
CA ALA A 12 -15.31 -6.70 -15.65
C ALA A 12 -16.52 -5.75 -15.59
N ILE A 13 -16.35 -4.56 -16.16
CA ILE A 13 -17.40 -3.56 -16.36
C ILE A 13 -17.36 -3.04 -17.79
N ALA A 14 -18.50 -3.10 -18.48
CA ALA A 14 -18.66 -2.49 -19.79
C ALA A 14 -19.10 -1.02 -19.63
N VAL A 15 -18.38 -0.11 -20.29
CA VAL A 15 -18.63 1.33 -20.24
C VAL A 15 -18.81 1.89 -21.65
N PRO A 16 -19.83 2.74 -21.90
CA PRO A 16 -19.92 3.50 -23.15
C PRO A 16 -18.70 4.39 -23.33
N SER A 17 -18.23 4.56 -24.57
CA SER A 17 -17.02 5.36 -24.85
C SER A 17 -17.19 6.33 -26.02
N ALA A 18 -18.10 6.05 -26.97
CA ALA A 18 -18.35 6.94 -28.10
C ALA A 18 -19.69 6.63 -28.81
N PHE A 19 -20.02 7.46 -29.80
CA PHE A 19 -20.94 7.11 -30.88
C PHE A 19 -20.15 6.95 -32.18
N MET A 20 -20.49 5.93 -32.95
CA MET A 20 -19.93 5.71 -34.28
C MET A 20 -20.49 6.72 -35.28
N SER A 21 -19.87 6.83 -36.47
CA SER A 21 -20.32 7.74 -37.54
C SER A 21 -21.74 7.47 -38.04
N ASN A 22 -22.25 6.25 -37.84
CA ASN A 22 -23.63 5.86 -38.15
C ASN A 22 -24.62 6.16 -37.00
N GLY A 23 -24.18 6.81 -35.93
CA GLY A 23 -25.02 7.17 -34.78
C GLY A 23 -25.29 6.05 -33.78
N LEU A 24 -24.68 4.86 -33.95
CA LEU A 24 -24.82 3.76 -32.97
C LEU A 24 -23.81 3.91 -31.82
N PRO A 25 -24.18 3.51 -30.58
CA PRO A 25 -23.27 3.60 -29.44
C PRO A 25 -22.15 2.56 -29.54
N TRP A 26 -20.98 2.92 -29.02
CA TRP A 26 -19.80 2.08 -28.87
C TRP A 26 -19.27 2.16 -27.44
N GLY A 27 -18.62 1.10 -26.98
CA GLY A 27 -18.07 1.02 -25.64
C GLY A 27 -16.81 0.18 -25.54
N VAL A 28 -16.20 0.24 -24.36
CA VAL A 28 -15.06 -0.58 -23.97
C VAL A 28 -15.40 -1.38 -22.73
N THR A 29 -14.66 -2.45 -22.47
CA THR A 29 -14.78 -3.21 -21.23
C THR A 29 -13.49 -3.05 -20.43
N LEU A 30 -13.60 -2.50 -19.23
CA LEU A 30 -12.54 -2.51 -18.24
C LEU A 30 -12.62 -3.85 -17.51
N PHE A 31 -11.51 -4.56 -17.36
CA PHE A 31 -11.47 -5.80 -16.59
C PHE A 31 -10.24 -5.82 -15.68
N GLY A 32 -10.35 -6.53 -14.58
CA GLY A 32 -9.35 -6.61 -13.53
C GLY A 32 -9.45 -7.93 -12.78
N ARG A 33 -8.51 -8.15 -11.84
CA ARG A 33 -8.47 -9.34 -10.98
C ARG A 33 -9.78 -9.55 -10.23
N ALA A 34 -10.05 -10.78 -9.80
CA ALA A 34 -11.17 -11.09 -8.91
C ALA A 34 -11.24 -10.09 -7.74
N PHE A 35 -12.46 -9.75 -7.33
CA PHE A 35 -12.75 -8.86 -6.18
C PHE A 35 -12.29 -7.40 -6.35
N THR A 36 -12.04 -6.94 -7.58
CA THR A 36 -11.70 -5.54 -7.88
C THR A 36 -12.89 -4.72 -8.38
N ASP A 37 -14.12 -5.17 -8.16
CA ASP A 37 -15.36 -4.57 -8.66
C ASP A 37 -15.50 -3.08 -8.29
N GLN A 38 -15.26 -2.73 -7.03
CA GLN A 38 -15.33 -1.33 -6.57
C GLN A 38 -14.25 -0.47 -7.23
N TYR A 39 -13.05 -1.01 -7.40
CA TYR A 39 -11.96 -0.33 -8.11
C TYR A 39 -12.31 -0.10 -9.59
N LEU A 40 -12.83 -1.12 -10.27
CA LEU A 40 -13.31 -1.03 -11.65
C LEU A 40 -14.46 -0.02 -11.80
N LEU A 41 -15.39 0.01 -10.85
CA LEU A 41 -16.47 1.01 -10.81
C LEU A 41 -15.95 2.44 -10.65
N SER A 42 -14.92 2.66 -9.81
CA SER A 42 -14.29 3.98 -9.70
C SER A 42 -13.57 4.41 -10.97
N LEU A 43 -12.90 3.48 -11.67
CA LEU A 43 -12.32 3.77 -12.98
C LEU A 43 -13.40 4.07 -14.02
N ALA A 44 -14.50 3.31 -14.01
CA ALA A 44 -15.64 3.53 -14.88
C ALA A 44 -16.31 4.90 -14.65
N ASP A 45 -16.52 5.30 -13.38
CA ASP A 45 -17.06 6.61 -13.02
C ASP A 45 -16.13 7.75 -13.50
N ALA A 46 -14.82 7.63 -13.23
CA ALA A 46 -13.85 8.61 -13.71
C ALA A 46 -13.85 8.73 -15.24
N PHE A 47 -13.88 7.59 -15.94
CA PHE A 47 -13.96 7.54 -17.40
C PHE A 47 -15.25 8.17 -17.92
N GLN A 48 -16.40 7.82 -17.33
CA GLN A 48 -17.72 8.34 -17.73
C GLN A 48 -17.83 9.85 -17.54
N ARG A 49 -17.29 10.40 -16.44
CA ARG A 49 -17.24 11.85 -16.19
C ARG A 49 -16.36 12.57 -17.21
N GLN A 50 -15.25 11.95 -17.62
CA GLN A 50 -14.33 12.53 -18.60
C GLN A 50 -14.92 12.57 -20.02
N ILE A 51 -15.60 11.52 -20.45
CA ILE A 51 -16.22 11.47 -21.79
C ILE A 51 -17.55 12.24 -21.86
N ALA A 52 -18.23 12.42 -20.73
CA ALA A 52 -19.48 13.15 -20.59
C ALA A 52 -20.57 12.77 -21.62
N LEU A 53 -20.64 11.49 -22.01
CA LEU A 53 -21.69 11.01 -22.90
C LEU A 53 -23.07 11.06 -22.22
N PRO A 54 -24.14 11.37 -22.96
CA PRO A 54 -25.49 11.25 -22.44
C PRO A 54 -25.79 9.82 -22.00
N LEU A 55 -26.56 9.70 -20.91
CA LEU A 55 -27.17 8.44 -20.50
C LEU A 55 -28.21 7.99 -21.53
N ILE A 56 -28.61 6.72 -21.43
CA ILE A 56 -29.76 6.22 -22.17
C ILE A 56 -30.97 7.08 -21.79
N GLY A 57 -31.62 7.68 -22.78
CA GLY A 57 -32.72 8.63 -22.59
C GLY A 57 -32.32 10.11 -22.76
N GLY A 58 -31.03 10.42 -22.88
CA GLY A 58 -30.53 11.77 -23.19
C GLY A 58 -30.14 12.61 -21.98
N ASP A 59 -30.34 12.09 -20.76
CA ASP A 59 -29.95 12.78 -19.53
C ASP A 59 -28.43 12.85 -19.37
N SER A 60 -27.93 13.95 -18.80
CA SER A 60 -26.52 14.07 -18.43
C SER A 60 -26.24 13.27 -17.15
N PRO A 61 -25.11 12.53 -17.07
CA PRO A 61 -24.72 11.86 -15.84
C PRO A 61 -24.44 12.88 -14.72
N SER A 62 -25.38 13.01 -13.78
CA SER A 62 -25.26 13.87 -12.60
C SER A 62 -25.27 13.01 -11.34
N LEU A 63 -24.12 12.43 -11.00
CA LEU A 63 -23.91 11.72 -9.75
C LEU A 63 -22.90 12.47 -8.88
N PRO A 64 -23.11 12.52 -7.55
CA PRO A 64 -22.11 13.08 -6.64
C PRO A 64 -20.78 12.34 -6.81
N ALA A 65 -19.67 13.04 -6.61
CA ALA A 65 -18.36 12.39 -6.59
C ALA A 65 -18.33 11.36 -5.44
N PRO A 66 -17.75 10.17 -5.65
CA PRO A 66 -17.57 9.20 -4.57
C PRO A 66 -16.81 9.85 -3.39
N SER A 67 -17.34 9.69 -2.18
CA SER A 67 -16.71 10.24 -0.97
C SER A 67 -15.59 9.35 -0.40
N ASN A 68 -15.55 8.09 -0.81
CA ASN A 68 -14.58 7.09 -0.35
C ASN A 68 -13.73 6.61 -1.52
N ALA A 69 -12.42 6.47 -1.28
CA ALA A 69 -11.54 5.80 -2.24
C ALA A 69 -11.91 4.32 -2.36
N ALA A 70 -12.04 3.82 -3.59
CA ALA A 70 -12.24 2.40 -3.81
C ALA A 70 -11.03 1.60 -3.31
N ARG A 71 -11.33 0.48 -2.66
CA ARG A 71 -10.32 -0.51 -2.29
C ARG A 71 -10.01 -1.37 -3.51
N ASN A 72 -8.76 -1.84 -3.58
CA ASN A 72 -8.35 -2.90 -4.48
C ASN A 72 -7.91 -4.12 -3.65
N ASP A 73 -7.41 -5.14 -4.33
CA ASP A 73 -6.91 -6.38 -3.74
C ASP A 73 -5.44 -6.27 -3.27
N MET A 74 -4.95 -5.05 -3.03
CA MET A 74 -3.62 -4.76 -2.50
C MET A 74 -3.72 -4.11 -1.12
N ALA A 75 -2.80 -4.48 -0.24
CA ALA A 75 -2.59 -3.85 1.06
C ALA A 75 -1.33 -2.99 1.01
N ARG A 76 -1.35 -1.83 1.68
CA ARG A 76 -0.15 -1.01 1.88
C ARG A 76 0.55 -1.38 3.18
N LEU A 77 1.88 -1.38 3.15
CA LEU A 77 2.74 -1.76 4.25
C LEU A 77 3.93 -0.80 4.35
N VAL A 78 4.11 -0.17 5.50
CA VAL A 78 5.28 0.66 5.81
C VAL A 78 6.38 -0.21 6.43
N VAL A 79 7.57 -0.16 5.84
CA VAL A 79 8.77 -0.84 6.35
C VAL A 79 9.87 0.17 6.66
N CYS A 80 10.59 -0.07 7.75
CA CYS A 80 11.61 0.84 8.30
C CYS A 80 12.95 0.15 8.59
N GLY A 81 13.10 -1.12 8.17
CA GLY A 81 14.19 -1.98 8.62
C GLY A 81 14.68 -2.99 7.59
N ALA A 82 14.92 -4.23 8.02
CA ALA A 82 15.52 -5.27 7.18
C ALA A 82 14.75 -5.59 5.88
N HIS A 83 13.48 -5.17 5.78
CA HIS A 83 12.64 -5.29 4.58
C HIS A 83 12.75 -4.13 3.59
N LEU A 84 13.49 -3.06 3.90
CA LEU A 84 13.77 -1.97 2.93
C LEU A 84 14.43 -2.53 1.67
N ASP A 85 14.23 -1.88 0.53
CA ASP A 85 14.70 -2.35 -0.78
C ASP A 85 16.18 -2.77 -0.78
N GLY A 86 16.46 -3.97 -1.30
CA GLY A 86 17.82 -4.52 -1.32
C GLY A 86 18.42 -4.92 0.05
N LEU A 87 17.67 -4.85 1.15
CA LEU A 87 18.14 -5.34 2.47
C LEU A 87 17.75 -6.81 2.72
N ALA A 88 18.34 -7.38 3.78
CA ALA A 88 18.41 -8.82 4.03
C ALA A 88 17.07 -9.59 4.03
N LEU A 89 15.95 -8.93 4.37
CA LEU A 89 14.62 -9.55 4.41
C LEU A 89 13.67 -9.03 3.34
N ASN A 90 14.12 -8.14 2.44
CA ASN A 90 13.29 -7.59 1.38
C ASN A 90 12.74 -8.68 0.42
N TRP A 91 13.47 -9.78 0.25
CA TRP A 91 13.00 -10.94 -0.52
C TRP A 91 11.65 -11.49 -0.04
N GLN A 92 11.28 -11.33 1.24
CA GLN A 92 9.99 -11.78 1.76
C GLN A 92 8.81 -10.99 1.17
N LEU A 93 9.04 -9.71 0.85
CA LEU A 93 8.09 -8.84 0.14
C LEU A 93 8.06 -9.21 -1.35
N ILE A 94 9.23 -9.27 -1.98
CA ILE A 94 9.35 -9.56 -3.42
C ILE A 94 8.72 -10.92 -3.77
N GLN A 95 8.96 -11.96 -2.97
CA GLN A 95 8.40 -13.30 -3.21
C GLN A 95 6.86 -13.30 -3.20
N ARG A 96 6.23 -12.34 -2.49
CA ARG A 96 4.77 -12.16 -2.43
C ARG A 96 4.23 -11.25 -3.53
N GLY A 97 5.06 -10.87 -4.49
CA GLY A 97 4.68 -9.94 -5.55
C GLY A 97 4.45 -8.51 -5.05
N ALA A 98 5.06 -8.14 -3.92
CA ALA A 98 4.99 -6.77 -3.45
C ALA A 98 5.80 -5.83 -4.35
N ARG A 99 5.38 -4.57 -4.44
CA ARG A 99 6.12 -3.51 -5.13
C ARG A 99 6.27 -2.26 -4.26
N LEU A 100 7.40 -1.60 -4.42
CA LEU A 100 7.67 -0.32 -3.78
C LEU A 100 6.78 0.76 -4.43
N LEU A 101 6.03 1.50 -3.60
CA LEU A 101 5.23 2.64 -4.03
C LEU A 101 5.95 3.96 -3.79
N GLU A 102 6.61 4.08 -2.64
CA GLU A 102 7.11 5.37 -2.17
C GLU A 102 8.30 5.19 -1.21
N VAL A 103 9.32 6.02 -1.36
CA VAL A 103 10.38 6.23 -0.36
C VAL A 103 10.09 7.56 0.32
N THR A 104 9.89 7.54 1.64
CA THR A 104 9.36 8.70 2.38
C THR A 104 9.81 8.68 3.84
N TYR A 105 9.14 9.46 4.69
CA TYR A 105 9.39 9.51 6.13
C TYR A 105 8.11 9.23 6.92
N SER A 106 8.27 8.73 8.15
CA SER A 106 7.23 8.82 9.18
C SER A 106 6.96 10.29 9.57
N SER A 107 5.89 10.53 10.32
CA SER A 107 5.79 11.79 11.08
C SER A 107 6.96 11.92 12.07
N ALA A 108 7.15 13.11 12.66
CA ALA A 108 8.22 13.36 13.64
C ALA A 108 7.93 12.79 15.04
N ASP A 109 7.03 11.82 15.16
CA ASP A 109 6.54 11.28 16.44
C ASP A 109 7.14 9.90 16.76
N TYR A 110 8.29 9.56 16.19
CA TYR A 110 8.86 8.21 16.27
C TYR A 110 10.29 8.20 16.78
N GLN A 111 10.65 7.14 17.49
CA GLN A 111 12.02 6.78 17.80
C GLN A 111 12.36 5.45 17.12
N LEU A 112 13.64 5.27 16.80
CA LEU A 112 14.16 4.09 16.13
C LEU A 112 15.28 3.48 16.98
N TYR A 113 15.18 2.19 17.23
CA TYR A 113 16.12 1.44 18.05
C TYR A 113 16.72 0.29 17.25
N ALA A 114 18.03 0.09 17.33
CA ALA A 114 18.66 -1.15 16.88
C ALA A 114 18.44 -2.21 17.97
N LEU A 115 17.63 -3.23 17.66
CA LEU A 115 17.25 -4.26 18.62
C LEU A 115 18.43 -5.19 18.93
N ALA A 116 18.45 -5.75 20.13
CA ALA A 116 19.41 -6.78 20.51
C ALA A 116 19.24 -8.06 19.68
N GLY A 117 20.34 -8.72 19.36
CA GLY A 117 20.39 -9.98 18.61
C GLY A 117 20.62 -9.85 17.11
N GLY A 118 20.90 -10.98 16.46
CA GLY A 118 21.19 -11.09 15.02
C GLY A 118 22.06 -12.31 14.68
N PRO A 119 22.34 -12.56 13.38
CA PRO A 119 21.68 -11.98 12.20
C PRO A 119 20.33 -12.66 11.86
N PRO A 120 19.40 -11.96 11.16
CA PRO A 120 19.52 -10.57 10.70
C PRO A 120 19.26 -9.55 11.82
N PHE A 121 20.08 -8.50 11.85
CA PHE A 121 19.85 -7.32 12.69
C PHE A 121 18.61 -6.57 12.20
N ARG A 122 17.83 -6.04 13.15
CA ARG A 122 16.53 -5.42 12.87
C ARG A 122 16.35 -4.18 13.72
N PRO A 123 15.72 -3.11 13.18
CA PRO A 123 15.28 -2.01 14.00
C PRO A 123 13.89 -2.28 14.60
N GLY A 124 13.62 -1.63 15.72
CA GLY A 124 12.29 -1.44 16.27
C GLY A 124 11.92 0.04 16.22
N MET A 125 10.79 0.35 15.60
CA MET A 125 10.25 1.70 15.55
C MET A 125 9.07 1.82 16.53
N VAL A 126 9.10 2.86 17.36
CA VAL A 126 8.11 3.08 18.40
C VAL A 126 7.61 4.52 18.32
N ARG A 127 6.29 4.71 18.42
CA ARG A 127 5.70 6.05 18.48
C ARG A 127 5.85 6.61 19.89
N VAL A 128 6.26 7.87 20.00
CA VAL A 128 6.49 8.57 21.26
C VAL A 128 5.75 9.90 21.30
N ALA A 129 5.43 10.37 22.51
CA ALA A 129 4.76 11.67 22.70
C ALA A 129 5.75 12.85 22.64
N GLU A 130 7.00 12.63 23.03
CA GLU A 130 8.05 13.65 23.09
C GLU A 130 9.36 13.06 22.55
N HIS A 131 10.25 13.92 22.06
CA HIS A 131 11.57 13.52 21.56
C HIS A 131 11.53 12.54 20.37
N GLY A 132 10.44 12.57 19.60
CA GLY A 132 10.34 11.88 18.32
C GLY A 132 11.12 12.59 17.22
N VAL A 133 11.44 11.85 16.17
CA VAL A 133 12.04 12.32 14.92
C VAL A 133 11.37 11.65 13.73
N ALA A 134 11.54 12.22 12.55
CA ALA A 134 11.09 11.58 11.32
C ALA A 134 12.05 10.45 10.94
N ILE A 135 11.52 9.25 10.70
CA ILE A 135 12.28 8.06 10.33
C ILE A 135 12.10 7.77 8.85
N ALA A 136 13.18 7.53 8.13
CA ALA A 136 13.16 7.08 6.74
C ALA A 136 12.48 5.71 6.64
N VAL A 137 11.44 5.63 5.80
CA VAL A 137 10.62 4.44 5.58
C VAL A 137 10.34 4.24 4.10
N GLU A 138 9.90 3.04 3.76
CA GLU A 138 9.38 2.71 2.43
C GLU A 138 7.94 2.24 2.56
N VAL A 139 7.06 2.73 1.69
CA VAL A 139 5.69 2.24 1.54
C VAL A 139 5.69 1.24 0.40
N TRP A 140 5.42 -0.01 0.74
CA TRP A 140 5.21 -1.09 -0.19
C TRP A 140 3.73 -1.38 -0.33
N GLU A 141 3.33 -1.99 -1.44
CA GLU A 141 2.06 -2.70 -1.50
C GLU A 141 2.25 -4.16 -1.88
N LEU A 142 1.43 -5.03 -1.30
CA LEU A 142 1.43 -6.47 -1.52
C LEU A 142 -0.01 -6.95 -1.72
N PRO A 143 -0.23 -8.09 -2.41
CA PRO A 143 -1.56 -8.68 -2.50
C PRO A 143 -2.15 -8.90 -1.10
N SER A 144 -3.39 -8.45 -0.88
CA SER A 144 -4.05 -8.54 0.43
C SER A 144 -4.14 -9.97 0.96
N ALA A 145 -4.22 -10.96 0.06
CA ALA A 145 -4.23 -12.38 0.39
C ALA A 145 -2.91 -12.86 1.04
N GLU A 146 -1.79 -12.19 0.77
CA GLU A 146 -0.47 -12.56 1.30
C GLU A 146 -0.15 -11.93 2.66
N LEU A 147 -0.98 -10.98 3.13
CA LEU A 147 -0.71 -10.25 4.36
C LEU A 147 -0.67 -11.17 5.58
N GLY A 148 -1.54 -12.19 5.62
CA GLY A 148 -1.56 -13.16 6.71
C GLY A 148 -0.26 -13.96 6.79
N SER A 149 0.20 -14.50 5.66
CA SER A 149 1.44 -15.29 5.58
C SER A 149 2.67 -14.43 5.92
N PHE A 150 2.67 -13.15 5.53
CA PHE A 150 3.71 -12.19 5.87
C PHE A 150 3.72 -11.89 7.38
N LEU A 151 2.56 -11.55 7.96
CA LEU A 151 2.41 -11.23 9.38
C LEU A 151 2.87 -12.39 10.28
N THR A 152 2.48 -13.63 9.96
CA THR A 152 2.90 -14.81 10.73
C THR A 152 4.41 -15.07 10.69
N GLY A 153 5.10 -14.52 9.68
CA GLY A 153 6.55 -14.61 9.57
C GLY A 153 7.31 -13.54 10.35
N ILE A 154 6.62 -12.58 11.00
CA ILE A 154 7.23 -11.52 11.80
C ILE A 154 7.42 -12.05 13.23
N PRO A 155 8.66 -12.33 13.67
CA PRO A 155 8.90 -12.80 15.03
C PRO A 155 8.83 -11.64 16.04
N ALA A 156 8.49 -11.99 17.28
CA ALA A 156 8.65 -11.09 18.42
C ALA A 156 10.09 -10.50 18.46
N PRO A 157 10.25 -9.24 18.91
CA PRO A 157 9.24 -8.34 19.47
C PRO A 157 8.54 -7.43 18.42
N LEU A 158 8.64 -7.78 17.14
CA LEU A 158 8.09 -6.97 16.05
C LEU A 158 6.64 -7.36 15.76
N GLY A 159 5.87 -6.41 15.24
CA GLY A 159 4.51 -6.64 14.79
C GLY A 159 4.07 -5.60 13.76
N LEU A 160 2.83 -5.74 13.28
CA LEU A 160 2.20 -4.74 12.41
C LEU A 160 1.18 -3.92 13.20
N GLY A 161 1.34 -2.61 13.16
CA GLY A 161 0.44 -1.63 13.75
C GLY A 161 0.13 -0.51 12.76
N LYS A 162 -0.27 0.65 13.28
CA LYS A 162 -0.50 1.85 12.47
C LYS A 162 0.68 2.80 12.58
N VAL A 163 1.20 3.23 11.43
CA VAL A 163 2.29 4.19 11.29
C VAL A 163 1.77 5.43 10.57
N GLN A 164 2.03 6.60 11.15
CA GLN A 164 1.74 7.89 10.53
C GLN A 164 2.91 8.30 9.65
N LEU A 165 2.64 8.61 8.39
CA LEU A 165 3.60 9.15 7.44
C LEU A 165 3.75 10.67 7.60
N ALA A 166 4.79 11.25 7.02
CA ALA A 166 5.07 12.68 7.08
C ALA A 166 3.96 13.57 6.52
N ASP A 167 3.14 13.04 5.60
CA ASP A 167 1.97 13.72 5.02
C ASP A 167 0.69 13.57 5.85
N GLY A 168 0.78 12.91 7.01
CA GLY A 168 -0.33 12.68 7.93
C GLY A 168 -1.17 11.43 7.63
N ARG A 169 -0.92 10.71 6.53
CA ARG A 169 -1.60 9.42 6.26
C ARG A 169 -1.23 8.39 7.33
N TRP A 170 -2.20 7.52 7.64
CA TRP A 170 -2.00 6.38 8.53
C TRP A 170 -2.07 5.09 7.75
N GLU A 171 -0.96 4.37 7.70
CA GLU A 171 -0.83 3.11 6.98
C GLU A 171 -0.48 1.98 7.95
N THR A 172 -0.69 0.73 7.53
CA THR A 172 -0.22 -0.42 8.31
C THR A 172 1.30 -0.52 8.18
N GLY A 173 2.04 -0.78 9.26
CA GLY A 173 3.50 -0.81 9.22
C GLY A 173 4.15 -1.47 10.42
N PHE A 174 5.46 -1.71 10.32
CA PHE A 174 6.24 -2.30 11.40
C PHE A 174 6.25 -1.41 12.65
N ILE A 175 5.91 -2.03 13.78
CA ILE A 175 6.05 -1.48 15.12
C ILE A 175 6.88 -2.45 15.98
N CYS A 176 7.38 -1.96 17.11
CA CYS A 176 8.06 -2.77 18.11
C CYS A 176 7.31 -2.71 19.43
N GLU A 177 7.14 -3.86 20.07
CA GLU A 177 6.71 -3.91 21.46
C GLU A 177 7.76 -3.29 22.39
N THR A 178 7.31 -2.70 23.50
CA THR A 178 8.21 -2.07 24.48
C THR A 178 9.21 -3.06 25.08
N SER A 179 8.81 -4.33 25.23
CA SER A 179 9.68 -5.43 25.68
C SER A 179 10.90 -5.62 24.78
N GLY A 180 10.77 -5.32 23.48
CA GLY A 180 11.87 -5.40 22.52
C GLY A 180 12.96 -4.35 22.71
N LEU A 181 12.68 -3.28 23.47
CA LEU A 181 13.64 -2.19 23.68
C LEU A 181 14.67 -2.51 24.76
N GLU A 182 14.49 -3.59 25.53
CA GLU A 182 15.47 -4.01 26.51
C GLU A 182 16.80 -4.39 25.83
N GLY A 183 17.88 -3.69 26.19
CA GLY A 183 19.20 -3.85 25.56
C GLY A 183 19.31 -3.31 24.13
N ALA A 184 18.27 -2.65 23.61
CA ALA A 184 18.31 -1.99 22.31
C ALA A 184 19.06 -0.66 22.38
N ARG A 185 19.70 -0.28 21.26
CA ARG A 185 20.42 0.99 21.14
C ARG A 185 19.55 2.02 20.44
N ASP A 186 19.36 3.18 21.03
CA ASP A 186 18.70 4.32 20.36
C ASP A 186 19.56 4.80 19.18
N ILE A 187 18.97 4.75 17.98
CA ILE A 187 19.55 5.18 16.71
C ILE A 187 18.70 6.26 16.04
N SER A 188 17.78 6.90 16.77
CA SER A 188 16.85 7.91 16.26
C SER A 188 17.59 9.08 15.61
N HIS A 189 18.72 9.50 16.20
CA HIS A 189 19.58 10.56 15.67
C HIS A 189 20.16 10.28 14.27
N LEU A 190 20.13 9.03 13.79
CA LEU A 190 20.57 8.65 12.45
C LEU A 190 19.47 8.78 11.40
N GLY A 191 18.21 8.98 11.81
CA GLY A 191 17.07 9.20 10.93
C GLY A 191 16.62 7.97 10.12
N GLY A 192 17.27 6.82 10.24
CA GLY A 192 16.85 5.61 9.52
C GLY A 192 17.82 4.44 9.59
N TRP A 193 17.31 3.25 9.24
CA TRP A 193 18.06 2.00 9.34
C TRP A 193 19.26 1.92 8.39
N ARG A 194 19.14 2.44 7.16
CA ARG A 194 20.25 2.46 6.19
C ARG A 194 21.44 3.26 6.71
N ALA A 195 21.19 4.42 7.34
CA ALA A 195 22.24 5.26 7.92
C ALA A 195 22.96 4.54 9.07
N TYR A 196 22.25 3.78 9.89
CA TYR A 196 22.86 2.93 10.92
C TYR A 196 23.74 1.82 10.33
N LEU A 197 23.27 1.11 9.29
CA LEU A 197 24.04 0.04 8.65
C LEU A 197 25.36 0.54 8.03
N GLN A 198 25.45 1.82 7.64
CA GLN A 198 26.69 2.43 7.14
C GLN A 198 27.74 2.69 8.25
N GLN A 199 27.37 2.57 9.52
CA GLN A 199 28.24 2.77 10.68
C GLN A 199 28.71 1.46 11.31
N LEU A 200 28.24 0.30 10.81
CA LEU A 200 28.66 -1.04 11.21
C LEU A 200 29.86 -1.50 10.37
#